data_AF-A0A662RCL7-F1
#
_entry.id   AF-A0A662RCL7-F1
#
_cell.length_a   1.000
_cell.length_b   1.000
_cell.length_c   1.000
_cell.angle_alpha   90.00
_cell.angle_beta   90.00
_cell.angle_gamma   90.00
#
_symmetry.space_group_name_H-M   'P 1'
#
loop_
_entity.id
_entity.type
_entity.pdbx_description
1 polymer ?
#
loop_
_entity_poly.entity_id
_entity_poly.type
_entity_poly.pdbx_seq_one_letter_code
_entity_poly.pdbx_strand_id
1 'polypeptide(L)'
;PLHIFSIDRCFRREQNEDAERLMTYHSASCVIMDEDVGVDDGMAVAEGLLSQFGFEDFKFVPDEKRSKYYIPDTQIEIFAYHPKLVGSSSKYSDGWVEIATFGIYSPTALAEYGVPCPVMNLGLGVERLAMILHNSPDIRALTYPQFLQYRPSWEISDHELAKMVRVEREPATDIGLEIAEAIVETCEVHRDEPSPCEFTAWQGALFNRNVVVNVVESEEKTRLCGPAAMNTVVVRDGNIIGVPPNDQKLIETSVATNLRYIDAFAAMAASEIEMGLCNGLDKVFYRVRIVKTPGEVNLMIDPIAQRYVTSHKKKIDIRGPIFTTVQMRVK
;
A
#
# COMPACT_ATOMS: atom_id res chain seq x y z
N PRO A 1 15.42 42.37 21.29
CA PRO A 1 14.88 41.30 20.42
C PRO A 1 13.48 40.77 20.79
N LEU A 2 12.53 40.88 19.85
CA LEU A 2 11.30 40.08 19.81
C LEU A 2 11.40 39.08 18.66
N HIS A 3 11.29 37.78 18.96
CA HIS A 3 11.36 36.70 17.97
C HIS A 3 10.02 35.95 17.92
N ILE A 4 9.37 35.93 16.76
CA ILE A 4 8.08 35.26 16.57
C ILE A 4 8.13 34.44 15.28
N PHE A 5 7.50 33.28 15.27
CA PHE A 5 7.28 32.51 14.06
C PHE A 5 5.83 32.03 13.97
N SER A 6 5.38 31.76 12.76
CA SER A 6 4.11 31.10 12.48
C SER A 6 4.27 30.21 11.26
N ILE A 7 3.57 29.07 11.28
CA ILE A 7 3.47 28.17 10.14
C ILE A 7 1.99 28.02 9.84
N ASP A 8 1.54 28.65 8.76
CA ASP A 8 0.14 28.63 8.40
C ASP A 8 -0.06 28.77 6.89
N ARG A 9 -1.30 28.59 6.44
CA ARG A 9 -1.71 28.66 5.06
C ARG A 9 -1.69 30.08 4.53
N CYS A 10 -1.19 30.22 3.31
CA CYS A 10 -1.25 31.41 2.50
C CYS A 10 -1.94 31.08 1.17
N PHE A 11 -2.59 32.08 0.58
CA PHE A 11 -3.31 31.95 -0.68
C PHE A 11 -2.67 32.87 -1.70
N ARG A 12 -2.30 32.33 -2.86
CA ARG A 12 -1.72 33.10 -3.97
C ARG A 12 -2.40 32.68 -5.26
N ARG A 13 -2.99 33.65 -5.97
CA ARG A 13 -3.60 33.40 -7.26
C ARG A 13 -2.52 33.22 -8.32
N GLU A 14 -2.23 31.97 -8.64
CA GLU A 14 -1.42 31.58 -9.80
C GLU A 14 -2.31 31.41 -11.04
N GLN A 15 -1.71 31.51 -12.23
CA GLN A 15 -2.45 31.27 -13.48
C GLN A 15 -2.95 29.82 -13.56
N ASN A 16 -2.12 28.86 -13.13
CA ASN A 16 -2.42 27.43 -13.01
C ASN A 16 -1.56 26.81 -11.88
N GLU A 17 -2.00 25.66 -11.34
CA GLU A 17 -1.17 24.83 -10.45
C GLU A 17 -0.32 23.85 -11.25
N ASP A 18 0.93 23.69 -10.84
CA ASP A 18 1.92 22.83 -11.50
C ASP A 18 2.70 21.99 -10.47
N ALA A 19 3.78 21.34 -10.91
CA ALA A 19 4.60 20.47 -10.06
C ALA A 19 5.34 21.23 -8.94
N GLU A 20 5.40 22.57 -9.00
CA GLU A 20 6.16 23.42 -8.07
C GLU A 20 5.29 24.47 -7.35
N ARG A 21 4.06 24.70 -7.82
CA ARG A 21 3.19 25.78 -7.34
C ARG A 21 1.75 25.31 -7.12
N LEU A 22 1.23 25.69 -5.97
CA LEU A 22 -0.18 25.53 -5.58
C LEU A 22 -0.81 26.91 -5.32
N MET A 23 -2.14 27.01 -5.45
CA MET A 23 -2.87 28.24 -5.10
C MET A 23 -2.94 28.46 -3.59
N THR A 24 -2.86 27.38 -2.81
CA THR A 24 -2.75 27.41 -1.35
C THR A 24 -1.49 26.67 -0.95
N TYR A 25 -0.66 27.30 -0.12
CA TYR A 25 0.61 26.74 0.36
C TYR A 25 0.82 27.10 1.83
N HIS A 26 1.77 26.48 2.50
CA HIS A 26 2.14 26.84 3.86
C HIS A 26 3.45 27.63 3.85
N SER A 27 3.41 28.79 4.50
CA SER A 27 4.62 29.58 4.76
C SER A 27 5.06 29.33 6.18
N ALA A 28 6.26 28.78 6.35
CA ALA A 28 6.97 28.83 7.61
C ALA A 28 7.70 30.17 7.67
N SER A 29 7.08 31.15 8.33
CA SER A 29 7.56 32.53 8.38
C SER A 29 7.94 32.90 9.81
N CYS A 30 9.01 33.69 9.95
CA CYS A 30 9.41 34.26 11.21
C CYS A 30 9.83 35.72 11.07
N VAL A 31 9.70 36.46 12.17
CA VAL A 31 10.12 37.85 12.27
C VAL A 31 11.02 38.05 13.50
N ILE A 32 12.03 38.90 13.32
CA ILE A 32 12.91 39.38 14.38
C ILE A 32 12.84 40.90 14.39
N MET A 33 12.41 41.48 15.51
CA MET A 33 12.41 42.93 15.73
C MET A 33 13.48 43.28 16.76
N ASP A 34 14.46 44.08 16.34
CA ASP A 34 15.52 44.60 17.20
C ASP A 34 16.07 45.92 16.65
N GLU A 35 16.67 46.76 17.51
CA GLU A 35 17.21 48.07 17.13
C GLU A 35 18.36 47.93 16.12
N ASP A 36 19.11 46.83 16.22
CA ASP A 36 20.31 46.55 15.43
C ASP A 36 20.13 45.39 14.42
N VAL A 37 18.88 44.98 14.11
CA VAL A 37 18.66 43.84 13.21
C VAL A 37 19.08 44.16 11.76
N GLY A 38 19.85 43.24 11.17
CA GLY A 38 20.44 43.37 9.85
C GLY A 38 20.21 42.15 8.95
N VAL A 39 20.92 42.14 7.83
CA VAL A 39 20.88 41.03 6.85
C VAL A 39 21.53 39.77 7.42
N ASP A 40 22.59 39.94 8.20
CA ASP A 40 23.35 38.85 8.83
C ASP A 40 22.47 38.02 9.79
N ASP A 41 21.50 38.65 10.46
CA ASP A 41 20.54 37.93 11.30
C ASP A 41 19.66 37.00 10.46
N GLY A 42 19.20 37.46 9.29
CA GLY A 42 18.43 36.64 8.36
C GLY A 42 19.24 35.47 7.81
N MET A 43 20.52 35.68 7.52
CA MET A 43 21.46 34.61 7.13
C MET A 43 21.63 33.59 8.26
N ALA A 44 21.88 34.04 9.49
CA ALA A 44 22.06 33.16 10.64
C ALA A 44 20.80 32.34 10.97
N VAL A 45 19.60 32.94 10.87
CA VAL A 45 18.34 32.21 11.04
C VAL A 45 18.15 31.18 9.93
N ALA A 46 18.44 31.54 8.68
CA ALA A 46 18.33 30.62 7.55
C ALA A 46 19.24 29.39 7.72
N GLU A 47 20.52 29.60 8.03
CA GLU A 47 21.49 28.53 8.27
C GLU A 47 21.05 27.66 9.45
N GLY A 48 20.74 28.28 10.59
CA GLY A 48 20.32 27.56 11.80
C GLY A 48 19.05 26.74 11.61
N LEU A 49 18.08 27.23 10.82
CA LEU A 49 16.86 26.50 10.49
C LEU A 49 17.13 25.35 9.52
N LEU A 50 17.81 25.62 8.41
CA LEU A 50 17.98 24.65 7.32
C LEU A 50 18.98 23.55 7.67
N SER A 51 20.02 23.84 8.45
CA SER A 51 20.98 22.81 8.88
C SER A 51 20.32 21.69 9.70
N GLN A 52 19.22 21.97 10.40
CA GLN A 52 18.44 20.94 11.12
C GLN A 52 17.76 19.93 10.17
N PHE A 53 17.59 20.30 8.90
CA PHE A 53 17.00 19.46 7.86
C PHE A 53 18.05 18.79 6.96
N GLY A 54 19.34 18.88 7.30
CA GLY A 54 20.43 18.22 6.58
C GLY A 54 20.99 19.02 5.39
N PHE A 55 20.72 20.33 5.33
CA PHE A 55 21.40 21.22 4.38
C PHE A 55 22.78 21.60 4.92
N GLU A 56 23.80 21.51 4.05
CA GLU A 56 25.21 21.62 4.45
C GLU A 56 25.84 22.95 4.01
N ASP A 57 25.48 23.45 2.83
CA ASP A 57 26.04 24.70 2.28
C ASP A 57 24.94 25.68 1.87
N PHE A 58 25.25 26.97 1.96
CA PHE A 58 24.31 28.06 1.70
C PHE A 58 24.90 29.11 0.76
N LYS A 59 24.06 29.65 -0.12
CA LYS A 59 24.36 30.78 -1.01
C LYS A 59 23.24 31.80 -0.88
N PHE A 60 23.64 33.03 -0.66
CA PHE A 60 22.75 34.17 -0.48
C PHE A 60 22.85 35.05 -1.71
N VAL A 61 21.76 35.19 -2.45
CA VAL A 61 21.72 35.92 -3.71
C VAL A 61 20.70 37.05 -3.60
N PRO A 62 21.07 38.30 -3.94
CA PRO A 62 20.10 39.40 -3.97
C PRO A 62 18.95 39.13 -4.94
N ASP A 63 17.71 39.33 -4.50
CA ASP A 63 16.51 39.14 -5.33
C ASP A 63 16.33 40.30 -6.31
N GLU A 64 16.10 39.99 -7.58
CA GLU A 64 15.85 40.98 -8.64
C GLU A 64 14.51 41.70 -8.49
N LYS A 65 13.50 41.08 -7.85
CA LYS A 65 12.13 41.63 -7.73
C LYS A 65 12.07 42.92 -6.92
N ARG A 66 13.05 43.17 -6.04
CA ARG A 66 13.20 44.39 -5.22
C ARG A 66 11.87 44.90 -4.68
N SER A 67 11.20 44.04 -3.91
CA SER A 67 9.85 44.30 -3.43
C SER A 67 9.81 45.54 -2.53
N LYS A 68 8.83 46.41 -2.75
CA LYS A 68 8.72 47.72 -2.05
C LYS A 68 8.56 47.62 -0.53
N TYR A 69 8.11 46.47 -0.03
CA TYR A 69 7.93 46.24 1.41
C TYR A 69 9.23 45.89 2.12
N TYR A 70 10.33 45.64 1.39
CA TYR A 70 11.67 45.50 1.95
C TYR A 70 12.51 46.75 1.71
N ILE A 71 13.52 46.97 2.56
CA ILE A 71 14.59 47.95 2.31
C ILE A 71 15.31 47.56 1.01
N PRO A 72 15.61 48.51 0.11
CA PRO A 72 16.39 48.23 -1.10
C PRO A 72 17.66 47.43 -0.79
N ASP A 73 17.96 46.44 -1.63
CA ASP A 73 19.13 45.56 -1.53
C ASP A 73 19.19 44.67 -0.27
N THR A 74 18.10 44.58 0.53
CA THR A 74 18.01 43.65 1.67
C THR A 74 17.20 42.38 1.38
N GLN A 75 16.48 42.33 0.26
CA GLN A 75 15.75 41.13 -0.15
C GLN A 75 16.72 40.10 -0.74
N ILE A 76 16.80 38.93 -0.09
CA ILE A 76 17.79 37.89 -0.42
C ILE A 76 17.09 36.54 -0.60
N GLU A 77 17.33 35.91 -1.75
CA GLU A 77 16.99 34.51 -2.02
C GLU A 77 18.07 33.60 -1.44
N ILE A 78 17.63 32.55 -0.73
CA ILE A 78 18.51 31.58 -0.08
C ILE A 78 18.51 30.30 -0.90
N PHE A 79 19.67 29.96 -1.44
CA PHE A 79 19.95 28.68 -2.08
C PHE A 79 20.69 27.80 -1.08
N ALA A 80 20.20 26.59 -0.87
CA ALA A 80 20.80 25.63 0.05
C ALA A 80 21.15 24.33 -0.68
N TYR A 81 22.27 23.72 -0.30
CA TYR A 81 22.74 22.45 -0.83
C TYR A 81 22.28 21.30 0.05
N HIS A 82 21.70 20.27 -0.56
CA HIS A 82 21.27 19.05 0.13
C HIS A 82 21.84 17.79 -0.54
N PRO A 83 22.60 16.93 0.16
CA PRO A 83 23.25 15.75 -0.43
C PRO A 83 22.30 14.79 -1.15
N LYS A 84 21.09 14.58 -0.61
CA LYS A 84 20.05 13.72 -1.23
C LYS A 84 19.56 14.19 -2.61
N LEU A 85 19.76 15.45 -2.97
CA LEU A 85 19.34 15.97 -4.27
C LEU A 85 20.34 15.66 -5.39
N VAL A 86 21.60 15.36 -5.03
CA VAL A 86 22.65 15.04 -6.00
C VAL A 86 22.31 13.77 -6.77
N GLY A 87 22.26 13.88 -8.09
CA GLY A 87 21.89 12.76 -8.96
C GLY A 87 20.40 12.40 -8.94
N SER A 88 19.55 13.23 -8.33
CA SER A 88 18.09 13.10 -8.45
C SER A 88 17.64 13.31 -9.91
N SER A 89 16.50 12.71 -10.27
CA SER A 89 15.85 12.93 -11.58
C SER A 89 15.15 14.30 -11.68
N SER A 90 15.27 15.13 -10.64
CA SER A 90 14.70 16.46 -10.59
C SER A 90 15.61 17.49 -11.27
N LYS A 91 15.13 18.72 -11.43
CA LYS A 91 15.94 19.85 -11.91
C LYS A 91 17.07 20.26 -10.96
N TYR A 92 17.10 19.72 -9.74
CA TYR A 92 18.06 20.03 -8.68
C TYR A 92 19.15 18.95 -8.57
N SER A 93 19.53 18.33 -9.69
CA SER A 93 20.50 17.21 -9.72
C SER A 93 21.91 17.63 -9.31
N ASP A 94 22.22 18.92 -9.32
CA ASP A 94 23.43 19.55 -8.81
C ASP A 94 23.41 19.76 -7.29
N GLY A 95 22.30 19.45 -6.64
CA GLY A 95 22.11 19.51 -5.19
C GLY A 95 21.68 20.86 -4.65
N TRP A 96 21.58 21.91 -5.48
CA TRP A 96 21.26 23.27 -5.06
C TRP A 96 19.80 23.61 -5.31
N VAL A 97 19.14 24.21 -4.32
CA VAL A 97 17.73 24.60 -4.43
C VAL A 97 17.46 25.89 -3.67
N GLU A 98 16.71 26.79 -4.31
CA GLU A 98 16.13 27.97 -3.68
C GLU A 98 15.06 27.51 -2.67
N ILE A 99 15.26 27.74 -1.37
CA ILE A 99 14.41 27.17 -0.32
C ILE A 99 13.66 28.21 0.51
N ALA A 100 14.21 29.42 0.60
CA ALA A 100 13.66 30.49 1.42
C ALA A 100 14.04 31.87 0.86
N THR A 101 13.33 32.89 1.30
CA THR A 101 13.63 34.29 1.00
C THR A 101 13.47 35.08 2.30
N PHE A 102 14.37 36.02 2.55
CA PHE A 102 14.23 36.94 3.66
C PHE A 102 14.50 38.39 3.24
N GLY A 103 14.19 39.32 4.13
CA GLY A 103 14.58 40.71 4.00
C GLY A 103 14.20 41.54 5.21
N ILE A 104 14.63 42.81 5.21
CA ILE A 104 14.33 43.75 6.29
C ILE A 104 13.18 44.65 5.83
N TYR A 105 12.09 44.72 6.59
CA TYR A 105 10.94 45.53 6.21
C TYR A 105 11.31 47.00 6.04
N SER A 106 10.77 47.62 4.99
CA SER A 106 10.98 49.03 4.68
C SER A 106 10.43 49.90 5.81
N PRO A 107 11.19 50.91 6.31
CA PRO A 107 10.70 51.87 7.30
C PRO A 107 9.40 52.55 6.88
N THR A 108 9.22 52.78 5.57
CA THR A 108 7.98 53.32 5.02
C THR A 108 6.78 52.41 5.30
N ALA A 109 6.95 51.09 5.15
CA ALA A 109 5.87 50.13 5.42
C ALA A 109 5.62 49.98 6.93
N LEU A 110 6.68 49.95 7.75
CA LEU A 110 6.58 49.84 9.21
C LEU A 110 5.88 51.05 9.84
N ALA A 111 6.13 52.25 9.31
CA ALA A 111 5.52 53.50 9.79
C ALA A 111 3.98 53.48 9.67
N GLU A 112 3.42 52.86 8.64
CA GLU A 112 1.95 52.73 8.46
C GLU A 112 1.27 51.93 9.59
N TYR A 113 2.04 51.10 10.30
CA TYR A 113 1.56 50.28 11.43
C TYR A 113 2.07 50.77 12.79
N GLY A 114 2.74 51.92 12.84
CA GLY A 114 3.29 52.47 14.09
C GLY A 114 4.41 51.62 14.71
N VAL A 115 5.14 50.85 13.90
CA VAL A 115 6.26 50.02 14.36
C VAL A 115 7.56 50.83 14.28
N PRO A 116 8.20 51.17 15.41
CA PRO A 116 9.31 52.13 15.45
C PRO A 116 10.69 51.49 15.25
N CYS A 117 10.75 50.16 15.13
CA CYS A 117 11.98 49.38 15.20
C CYS A 117 12.15 48.55 13.90
N PRO A 118 13.36 48.35 13.37
CA PRO A 118 13.57 47.50 12.20
C PRO A 118 13.14 46.06 12.46
N VAL A 119 12.67 45.38 11.40
CA VAL A 119 12.15 44.02 11.47
C VAL A 119 12.70 43.20 10.31
N MET A 120 13.42 42.12 10.62
CA MET A 120 13.79 41.08 9.66
C MET A 120 12.64 40.08 9.54
N ASN A 121 12.29 39.70 8.32
CA ASN A 121 11.34 38.64 8.02
C ASN A 121 11.99 37.57 7.15
N LEU A 122 11.86 36.31 7.53
CA LEU A 122 12.25 35.16 6.72
C LEU A 122 11.01 34.31 6.43
N GLY A 123 10.87 33.88 5.18
CA GLY A 123 9.80 32.99 4.73
C GLY A 123 10.37 31.77 4.02
N LEU A 124 9.95 30.58 4.47
CA LEU A 124 10.27 29.29 3.86
C LEU A 124 9.00 28.63 3.34
N GLY A 125 9.05 28.09 2.12
CA GLY A 125 7.96 27.31 1.53
C GLY A 125 7.98 25.87 2.06
N VAL A 126 6.99 25.50 2.88
CA VAL A 126 6.97 24.18 3.55
C VAL A 126 6.88 23.06 2.53
N GLU A 127 6.04 23.20 1.51
CA GLU A 127 5.86 22.15 0.52
C GLU A 127 7.14 21.89 -0.29
N ARG A 128 7.93 22.93 -0.58
CA ARG A 128 9.22 22.77 -1.27
C ARG A 128 10.21 22.01 -0.40
N LEU A 129 10.30 22.34 0.89
CA LEU A 129 11.10 21.59 1.85
C LEU A 129 10.66 20.12 1.93
N ALA A 130 9.35 19.87 2.01
CA ALA A 130 8.80 18.53 2.05
C ALA A 130 9.13 17.73 0.77
N MET A 131 9.05 18.35 -0.41
CA MET A 131 9.45 17.70 -1.68
C MET A 131 10.90 17.24 -1.65
N ILE A 132 11.81 18.05 -1.12
CA ILE A 132 13.24 17.71 -1.02
C ILE A 132 13.45 16.54 -0.05
N LEU A 133 12.86 16.63 1.15
CA LEU A 133 13.02 15.61 2.19
C LEU A 133 12.46 14.25 1.77
N HIS A 134 11.38 14.25 0.97
CA HIS A 134 10.71 13.04 0.48
C HIS A 134 11.07 12.66 -0.95
N ASN A 135 12.00 13.37 -1.60
CA ASN A 135 12.37 13.17 -3.01
C ASN A 135 11.15 13.11 -3.95
N SER A 136 10.16 13.98 -3.73
CA SER A 136 8.95 14.06 -4.54
C SER A 136 9.14 15.04 -5.70
N PRO A 137 8.94 14.61 -6.96
CA PRO A 137 9.08 15.48 -8.12
C PRO A 137 7.87 16.40 -8.37
N ASP A 138 6.72 16.14 -7.74
CA ASP A 138 5.48 16.90 -7.93
C ASP A 138 4.82 17.23 -6.59
N ILE A 139 4.65 18.53 -6.31
CA ILE A 139 4.00 19.06 -5.10
C ILE A 139 2.54 18.60 -4.98
N ARG A 140 1.84 18.43 -6.10
CA ARG A 140 0.41 18.06 -6.13
C ARG A 140 0.25 16.60 -5.74
N ALA A 141 1.17 15.75 -6.20
CA ALA A 141 1.22 14.34 -5.82
C ALA A 141 1.55 14.17 -4.33
N LEU A 142 2.44 15.02 -3.80
CA LEU A 142 2.81 15.02 -2.39
C LEU A 142 1.65 15.51 -1.49
N THR A 143 1.00 16.60 -1.88
CA THR A 143 -0.04 17.26 -1.07
C THR A 143 -1.39 16.55 -1.18
N TYR A 144 -1.69 15.97 -2.34
CA TYR A 144 -2.97 15.33 -2.63
C TYR A 144 -2.77 13.90 -3.16
N PRO A 145 -2.17 12.99 -2.37
CA PRO A 145 -1.79 11.65 -2.82
C PRO A 145 -2.98 10.77 -3.23
N GLN A 146 -4.20 11.11 -2.82
CA GLN A 146 -5.44 10.45 -3.21
C GLN A 146 -5.82 10.66 -4.68
N PHE A 147 -5.32 11.73 -5.32
CA PHE A 147 -5.63 12.00 -6.72
C PHE A 147 -4.63 11.32 -7.64
N LEU A 148 -5.05 10.20 -8.22
CA LEU A 148 -4.25 9.37 -9.13
C LEU A 148 -3.78 10.12 -10.39
N GLN A 149 -4.36 11.27 -10.72
CA GLN A 149 -3.90 12.11 -11.82
C GLN A 149 -2.49 12.68 -11.60
N TYR A 150 -2.07 12.85 -10.34
CA TYR A 150 -0.75 13.34 -9.99
C TYR A 150 0.20 12.21 -9.56
N ARG A 151 -0.36 11.05 -9.19
CA ARG A 151 0.42 9.89 -8.76
C ARG A 151 0.27 8.75 -9.78
N PRO A 152 1.28 8.50 -10.62
CA PRO A 152 1.18 7.51 -11.70
C PRO A 152 1.06 6.06 -11.22
N SER A 153 1.51 5.75 -9.99
CA SER A 153 1.31 4.44 -9.37
C SER A 153 0.74 4.59 -7.95
N TRP A 154 -0.47 4.08 -7.77
CA TRP A 154 -0.89 3.59 -6.46
C TRP A 154 -0.34 2.18 -6.37
N GLU A 155 0.47 1.90 -5.35
CA GLU A 155 1.11 0.60 -5.16
C GLU A 155 0.52 -0.06 -3.93
N ILE A 156 0.05 -1.29 -4.10
CA ILE A 156 -0.34 -2.19 -3.03
C ILE A 156 0.80 -3.19 -2.88
N SER A 157 1.31 -3.32 -1.66
CA SER A 157 2.38 -4.27 -1.36
C SER A 157 1.91 -5.71 -1.54
N ASP A 158 2.83 -6.64 -1.79
CA ASP A 158 2.50 -8.07 -1.89
C ASP A 158 1.84 -8.60 -0.60
N HIS A 159 2.22 -8.06 0.57
CA HIS A 159 1.57 -8.36 1.86
C HIS A 159 0.12 -7.91 1.94
N GLU A 160 -0.19 -6.71 1.46
CA GLU A 160 -1.57 -6.22 1.44
C GLU A 160 -2.41 -7.00 0.42
N LEU A 161 -1.85 -7.30 -0.76
CA LEU A 161 -2.51 -8.15 -1.75
C LEU A 161 -2.79 -9.56 -1.20
N ALA A 162 -1.84 -10.16 -0.47
CA ALA A 162 -2.03 -11.48 0.12
C ALA A 162 -3.19 -11.50 1.13
N LYS A 163 -3.35 -10.45 1.95
CA LYS A 163 -4.49 -10.29 2.87
C LYS A 163 -5.84 -10.10 2.16
N MET A 164 -5.82 -9.69 0.89
CA MET A 164 -7.02 -9.51 0.08
C MET A 164 -7.46 -10.80 -0.63
N VAL A 165 -6.72 -11.91 -0.47
CA VAL A 165 -7.12 -13.25 -0.89
C VAL A 165 -7.71 -13.98 0.31
N ARG A 166 -8.93 -14.48 0.18
CA ARG A 166 -9.66 -15.17 1.24
C ARG A 166 -10.43 -16.36 0.69
N VAL A 167 -10.91 -17.22 1.57
CA VAL A 167 -11.89 -18.26 1.23
C VAL A 167 -13.26 -17.60 1.04
N GLU A 168 -14.02 -18.00 0.01
CA GLU A 168 -15.32 -17.38 -0.30
C GLU A 168 -16.42 -17.86 0.66
N ARG A 169 -16.47 -19.17 0.92
CA ARG A 169 -17.40 -19.80 1.85
C ARG A 169 -16.67 -20.67 2.86
N GLU A 170 -17.02 -20.48 4.11
CA GLU A 170 -16.57 -21.30 5.23
C GLU A 170 -17.78 -22.02 5.85
N PRO A 171 -17.57 -23.18 6.49
CA PRO A 171 -18.61 -23.79 7.31
C PRO A 171 -19.00 -22.87 8.47
N ALA A 172 -20.27 -22.91 8.84
CA ALA A 172 -20.84 -22.06 9.88
C ALA A 172 -20.77 -22.69 11.28
N THR A 173 -20.53 -24.00 11.38
CA THR A 173 -20.45 -24.72 12.66
C THR A 173 -19.03 -25.19 12.97
N ASP A 174 -18.73 -25.35 14.25
CA ASP A 174 -17.45 -25.91 14.71
C ASP A 174 -17.23 -27.33 14.15
N ILE A 175 -18.29 -28.14 14.07
CA ILE A 175 -18.24 -29.47 13.48
C ILE A 175 -17.94 -29.40 11.97
N GLY A 176 -18.44 -28.39 11.27
CA GLY A 176 -18.10 -28.16 9.87
C GLY A 176 -16.63 -27.81 9.67
N LEU A 177 -16.03 -27.04 10.60
CA LEU A 177 -14.60 -26.78 10.61
C LEU A 177 -13.81 -28.08 10.84
N GLU A 178 -14.22 -28.91 11.81
CA GLU A 178 -13.62 -30.24 12.04
C GLU A 178 -13.71 -31.14 10.79
N ILE A 179 -14.84 -31.11 10.07
CA ILE A 179 -15.00 -31.86 8.82
C ILE A 179 -14.03 -31.33 7.75
N ALA A 180 -13.89 -30.01 7.62
CA ALA A 180 -12.95 -29.41 6.67
C ALA A 180 -11.50 -29.81 6.99
N GLU A 181 -11.08 -29.72 8.24
CA GLU A 181 -9.76 -30.16 8.70
C GLU A 181 -9.53 -31.66 8.42
N ALA A 182 -10.51 -32.51 8.75
CA ALA A 182 -10.42 -33.95 8.51
C ALA A 182 -10.35 -34.31 7.01
N ILE A 183 -11.04 -33.55 6.15
CA ILE A 183 -10.92 -33.70 4.69
C ILE A 183 -9.48 -33.37 4.25
N VAL A 184 -8.92 -32.27 4.74
CA VAL A 184 -7.55 -31.86 4.42
C VAL A 184 -6.54 -32.93 4.86
N GLU A 185 -6.62 -33.38 6.12
CA GLU A 185 -5.74 -34.43 6.65
C GLU A 185 -5.82 -35.73 5.83
N THR A 186 -7.03 -36.16 5.48
CA THR A 186 -7.25 -37.37 4.67
C THR A 186 -6.64 -37.21 3.28
N CYS A 187 -6.78 -36.05 2.66
CA CYS A 187 -6.20 -35.75 1.35
C CYS A 187 -4.67 -35.65 1.40
N GLU A 188 -4.08 -35.21 2.52
CA GLU A 188 -2.63 -35.18 2.71
C GLU A 188 -2.04 -36.58 2.86
N VAL A 189 -2.66 -37.43 3.69
CA VAL A 189 -2.18 -38.79 3.96
C VAL A 189 -2.32 -39.70 2.75
N HIS A 190 -3.48 -39.66 2.07
CA HIS A 190 -3.82 -40.60 1.01
C HIS A 190 -3.69 -40.00 -0.41
N ARG A 191 -2.98 -38.88 -0.55
CA ARG A 191 -2.85 -38.12 -1.81
C ARG A 191 -2.55 -38.98 -3.04
N ASP A 192 -1.57 -39.86 -2.90
CA ASP A 192 -0.96 -40.60 -4.02
C ASP A 192 -1.53 -42.01 -4.20
N GLU A 193 -2.59 -42.36 -3.45
CA GLU A 193 -3.25 -43.66 -3.54
C GLU A 193 -3.88 -43.86 -4.93
N PRO A 194 -3.68 -45.04 -5.56
CA PRO A 194 -4.19 -45.31 -6.90
C PRO A 194 -5.71 -45.49 -6.90
N SER A 195 -6.37 -44.83 -7.83
CA SER A 195 -7.83 -44.92 -8.00
C SER A 195 -8.25 -46.23 -8.70
N PRO A 196 -9.44 -46.79 -8.39
CA PRO A 196 -10.50 -46.22 -7.55
C PRO A 196 -10.26 -46.45 -6.05
N CYS A 197 -10.46 -45.40 -5.24
CA CYS A 197 -10.27 -45.45 -3.79
C CYS A 197 -11.32 -44.60 -3.06
N GLU A 198 -11.62 -44.99 -1.81
CA GLU A 198 -12.58 -44.33 -0.92
C GLU A 198 -12.01 -44.36 0.51
N PHE A 199 -11.85 -43.18 1.10
CA PHE A 199 -11.34 -43.01 2.46
C PHE A 199 -12.35 -42.22 3.30
N THR A 200 -12.64 -42.70 4.50
CA THR A 200 -13.49 -41.98 5.45
C THR A 200 -12.70 -40.89 6.14
N ALA A 201 -13.06 -39.63 5.87
CA ALA A 201 -12.45 -38.47 6.49
C ALA A 201 -13.05 -38.20 7.87
N TRP A 202 -14.38 -38.24 7.99
CA TRP A 202 -15.05 -37.90 9.24
C TRP A 202 -16.33 -38.72 9.44
N GLN A 203 -16.61 -39.06 10.70
CA GLN A 203 -17.85 -39.71 11.10
C GLN A 203 -18.32 -39.17 12.45
N GLY A 204 -19.58 -38.72 12.51
CA GLY A 204 -20.15 -38.19 13.73
C GLY A 204 -21.57 -37.68 13.53
N ALA A 205 -22.10 -36.96 14.52
CA ALA A 205 -23.43 -36.38 14.46
C ALA A 205 -23.35 -34.90 14.08
N LEU A 206 -24.05 -34.49 13.03
CA LEU A 206 -24.22 -33.10 12.61
C LEU A 206 -25.72 -32.82 12.47
N PHE A 207 -26.23 -31.77 13.13
CA PHE A 207 -27.66 -31.46 13.20
C PHE A 207 -28.56 -32.64 13.62
N ASN A 208 -28.14 -33.40 14.64
CA ASN A 208 -28.80 -34.63 15.12
C ASN A 208 -28.93 -35.77 14.08
N ARG A 209 -28.15 -35.73 13.00
CA ARG A 209 -28.04 -36.79 12.00
C ARG A 209 -26.65 -37.38 12.04
N ASN A 210 -26.55 -38.70 12.05
CA ASN A 210 -25.26 -39.37 11.92
C ASN A 210 -24.81 -39.29 10.47
N VAL A 211 -23.66 -38.69 10.21
CA VAL A 211 -23.12 -38.52 8.86
C VAL A 211 -21.74 -39.14 8.76
N VAL A 212 -21.43 -39.63 7.56
CA VAL A 212 -20.11 -40.09 7.17
C VAL A 212 -19.67 -39.29 5.96
N VAL A 213 -18.49 -38.70 6.04
CA VAL A 213 -17.86 -37.93 4.98
C VAL A 213 -16.68 -38.73 4.44
N ASN A 214 -16.72 -39.04 3.15
CA ASN A 214 -15.70 -39.80 2.46
C ASN A 214 -15.05 -38.93 1.37
N VAL A 215 -13.73 -39.04 1.22
CA VAL A 215 -13.00 -38.55 0.04
C VAL A 215 -12.89 -39.71 -0.93
N VAL A 216 -13.30 -39.50 -2.18
CA VAL A 216 -13.41 -40.56 -3.18
C VAL A 216 -12.78 -40.15 -4.51
N GLU A 217 -12.18 -41.11 -5.21
CA GLU A 217 -11.91 -40.99 -6.63
C GLU A 217 -12.37 -42.26 -7.35
N SER A 218 -13.27 -42.08 -8.31
CA SER A 218 -13.96 -43.14 -9.03
C SER A 218 -13.32 -43.48 -10.38
N GLU A 219 -12.49 -42.58 -10.93
CA GLU A 219 -11.87 -42.75 -12.25
C GLU A 219 -10.62 -43.63 -12.16
N GLU A 220 -10.59 -44.73 -12.92
CA GLU A 220 -9.45 -45.65 -12.96
C GLU A 220 -8.18 -44.99 -13.53
N LYS A 221 -7.00 -45.44 -13.08
CA LYS A 221 -5.66 -44.97 -13.50
C LYS A 221 -5.36 -43.51 -13.12
N THR A 222 -6.04 -42.98 -12.12
CA THR A 222 -5.75 -41.68 -11.51
C THR A 222 -5.27 -41.84 -10.07
N ARG A 223 -5.15 -40.74 -9.32
CA ARG A 223 -4.84 -40.70 -7.89
C ARG A 223 -5.99 -40.03 -7.14
N LEU A 224 -6.08 -40.22 -5.82
CA LEU A 224 -7.11 -39.60 -4.98
C LEU A 224 -7.22 -38.07 -5.16
N CYS A 225 -6.06 -37.40 -5.21
CA CYS A 225 -5.99 -35.97 -5.44
C CYS A 225 -5.18 -35.67 -6.72
N GLY A 226 -5.68 -34.74 -7.52
CA GLY A 226 -4.97 -34.18 -8.67
C GLY A 226 -3.67 -33.47 -8.26
N PRO A 227 -2.72 -33.32 -9.19
CA PRO A 227 -1.38 -32.83 -8.86
C PRO A 227 -1.36 -31.39 -8.34
N ALA A 228 -2.39 -30.58 -8.67
CA ALA A 228 -2.50 -29.19 -8.23
C ALA A 228 -3.30 -29.01 -6.94
N ALA A 229 -3.88 -30.06 -6.35
CA ALA A 229 -4.69 -29.95 -5.13
C ALA A 229 -3.91 -29.34 -3.95
N MET A 230 -2.60 -29.57 -3.89
CA MET A 230 -1.72 -29.09 -2.81
C MET A 230 -1.03 -27.76 -3.14
N ASN A 231 -1.42 -27.08 -4.23
CA ASN A 231 -0.82 -25.81 -4.59
C ASN A 231 -1.14 -24.75 -3.52
N THR A 232 -0.13 -23.99 -3.13
CA THR A 232 -0.24 -22.85 -2.21
C THR A 232 -0.45 -21.57 -3.01
N VAL A 233 -1.36 -20.72 -2.59
CA VAL A 233 -1.55 -19.40 -3.19
C VAL A 233 -0.52 -18.45 -2.60
N VAL A 234 0.25 -17.81 -3.48
CA VAL A 234 1.26 -16.82 -3.08
C VAL A 234 1.11 -15.55 -3.92
N VAL A 235 1.60 -14.44 -3.37
CA VAL A 235 1.71 -13.17 -4.06
C VAL A 235 3.17 -12.83 -4.30
N ARG A 236 3.49 -12.50 -5.55
CA ARG A 236 4.84 -12.11 -5.95
C ARG A 236 4.84 -11.04 -7.03
N ASP A 237 5.51 -9.94 -6.76
CA ASP A 237 5.67 -8.81 -7.69
C ASP A 237 4.31 -8.31 -8.22
N GLY A 238 3.29 -8.30 -7.35
CA GLY A 238 1.90 -7.96 -7.66
C GLY A 238 1.10 -9.03 -8.43
N ASN A 239 1.65 -10.22 -8.65
CA ASN A 239 0.94 -11.35 -9.25
C ASN A 239 0.41 -12.28 -8.16
N ILE A 240 -0.80 -12.83 -8.37
CA ILE A 240 -1.39 -13.84 -7.48
C ILE A 240 -1.31 -15.17 -8.22
N ILE A 241 -0.54 -16.13 -7.70
CA ILE A 241 -0.23 -17.37 -8.40
C ILE A 241 -0.39 -18.58 -7.48
N GLY A 242 -0.85 -19.71 -8.03
CA GLY A 242 -0.85 -20.99 -7.35
C GLY A 242 0.44 -21.76 -7.62
N VAL A 243 1.21 -22.05 -6.57
CA VAL A 243 2.53 -22.66 -6.66
C VAL A 243 2.50 -24.07 -6.05
N PRO A 244 3.03 -25.10 -6.76
CA PRO A 244 3.10 -26.44 -6.21
C PRO A 244 4.09 -26.52 -5.05
N PRO A 245 3.87 -27.44 -4.08
CA PRO A 245 4.71 -27.56 -2.88
C PRO A 245 6.17 -27.92 -3.19
N ASN A 246 6.44 -28.49 -4.36
CA ASN A 246 7.79 -28.86 -4.79
C ASN A 246 8.66 -27.63 -5.14
N ASP A 247 8.06 -26.47 -5.44
CA ASP A 247 8.80 -25.24 -5.77
C ASP A 247 8.96 -24.35 -4.52
N GLN A 248 9.64 -24.90 -3.52
CA GLN A 248 9.82 -24.26 -2.22
C GLN A 248 10.57 -22.92 -2.33
N LYS A 249 11.49 -22.80 -3.31
CA LYS A 249 12.23 -21.55 -3.58
C LYS A 249 11.29 -20.42 -4.00
N LEU A 250 10.28 -20.71 -4.83
CA LEU A 250 9.30 -19.72 -5.23
C LEU A 250 8.41 -19.32 -4.05
N ILE A 251 8.04 -20.27 -3.19
CA ILE A 251 7.25 -19.99 -1.98
C ILE A 251 8.02 -19.10 -1.01
N GLU A 252 9.28 -19.40 -0.71
CA GLU A 252 10.13 -18.63 0.22
C GLU A 252 10.43 -17.20 -0.26
N THR A 253 10.47 -17.00 -1.58
CA THR A 253 10.71 -15.67 -2.19
C THR A 253 9.43 -14.87 -2.41
N SER A 254 8.26 -15.44 -2.09
CA SER A 254 6.95 -14.82 -2.28
C SER A 254 6.26 -14.58 -0.93
N VAL A 255 5.21 -13.76 -0.94
CA VAL A 255 4.35 -13.61 0.23
C VAL A 255 3.25 -14.67 0.20
N ALA A 256 3.26 -15.59 1.16
CA ALA A 256 2.23 -16.63 1.26
C ALA A 256 0.91 -16.06 1.79
N THR A 257 -0.22 -16.51 1.23
CA THR A 257 -1.56 -16.24 1.80
C THR A 257 -1.93 -17.22 2.91
N ASN A 258 -1.11 -18.26 3.13
CA ASN A 258 -1.39 -19.43 3.97
C ASN A 258 -2.63 -20.23 3.54
N LEU A 259 -3.06 -20.10 2.28
CA LEU A 259 -4.16 -20.87 1.71
C LEU A 259 -3.64 -21.79 0.62
N ARG A 260 -3.97 -23.08 0.72
CA ARG A 260 -3.82 -24.04 -0.37
C ARG A 260 -5.16 -24.27 -1.05
N TYR A 261 -5.09 -24.86 -2.24
CA TYR A 261 -6.29 -25.22 -2.98
C TYR A 261 -7.14 -26.23 -2.20
N ILE A 262 -6.51 -27.19 -1.53
CA ILE A 262 -7.21 -28.18 -0.72
C ILE A 262 -7.92 -27.56 0.49
N ASP A 263 -7.32 -26.54 1.12
CA ASP A 263 -7.91 -25.87 2.28
C ASP A 263 -9.20 -25.15 1.88
N ALA A 264 -9.16 -24.40 0.77
CA ALA A 264 -10.33 -23.71 0.25
C ALA A 264 -11.41 -24.68 -0.28
N PHE A 265 -10.99 -25.77 -0.95
CA PHE A 265 -11.88 -26.84 -1.38
C PHE A 265 -12.59 -27.53 -0.20
N ALA A 266 -11.86 -27.85 0.87
CA ALA A 266 -12.41 -28.51 2.05
C ALA A 266 -13.40 -27.61 2.80
N ALA A 267 -13.10 -26.32 2.93
CA ALA A 267 -14.02 -25.34 3.49
C ALA A 267 -15.34 -25.27 2.70
N MET A 268 -15.27 -25.30 1.36
CA MET A 268 -16.46 -25.34 0.50
C MET A 268 -17.24 -26.64 0.67
N ALA A 269 -16.55 -27.78 0.66
CA ALA A 269 -17.15 -29.09 0.80
C ALA A 269 -17.90 -29.21 2.14
N ALA A 270 -17.29 -28.75 3.23
CA ALA A 270 -17.91 -28.72 4.54
C ALA A 270 -19.14 -27.80 4.59
N SER A 271 -19.03 -26.59 4.02
CA SER A 271 -20.16 -25.64 3.93
C SER A 271 -21.34 -26.21 3.12
N GLU A 272 -21.07 -26.88 2.00
CA GLU A 272 -22.10 -27.56 1.20
C GLU A 272 -22.72 -28.77 1.91
N ILE A 273 -21.94 -29.50 2.73
CA ILE A 273 -22.45 -30.58 3.58
C ILE A 273 -23.42 -30.04 4.63
N GLU A 274 -23.05 -28.97 5.32
CA GLU A 274 -23.92 -28.32 6.31
C GLU A 274 -25.21 -27.81 5.67
N MET A 275 -25.09 -27.07 4.57
CA MET A 275 -26.23 -26.53 3.84
C MET A 275 -27.14 -27.65 3.31
N GLY A 276 -26.55 -28.73 2.78
CA GLY A 276 -27.28 -29.89 2.31
C GLY A 276 -28.07 -30.59 3.43
N LEU A 277 -27.48 -30.75 4.62
CA LEU A 277 -28.17 -31.33 5.77
C LEU A 277 -29.30 -30.43 6.28
N CYS A 278 -29.09 -29.12 6.34
CA CYS A 278 -30.14 -28.15 6.67
C CYS A 278 -31.31 -28.20 5.69
N ASN A 279 -31.04 -28.49 4.42
CA ASN A 279 -32.05 -28.70 3.38
C ASN A 279 -32.68 -30.11 3.40
N GLY A 280 -32.28 -30.97 4.33
CA GLY A 280 -32.83 -32.32 4.49
C GLY A 280 -32.28 -33.34 3.48
N LEU A 281 -31.15 -33.07 2.83
CA LEU A 281 -30.51 -34.02 1.91
C LEU A 281 -29.79 -35.12 2.70
N ASP A 282 -30.00 -36.37 2.29
CA ASP A 282 -29.32 -37.53 2.90
C ASP A 282 -27.98 -37.86 2.22
N LYS A 283 -27.69 -37.23 1.08
CA LYS A 283 -26.44 -37.36 0.34
C LYS A 283 -26.03 -36.01 -0.27
N VAL A 284 -24.79 -35.62 -0.05
CA VAL A 284 -24.16 -34.45 -0.69
C VAL A 284 -22.94 -34.92 -1.46
N PHE A 285 -22.74 -34.38 -2.65
CA PHE A 285 -21.63 -34.71 -3.53
C PHE A 285 -21.01 -33.42 -4.03
N TYR A 286 -19.75 -33.18 -3.67
CA TYR A 286 -19.00 -32.00 -4.09
C TYR A 286 -17.73 -32.45 -4.82
N ARG A 287 -17.55 -31.97 -6.05
CA ARG A 287 -16.43 -32.36 -6.93
C ARG A 287 -15.85 -31.16 -7.64
N VAL A 288 -14.53 -31.01 -7.58
CA VAL A 288 -13.78 -30.03 -8.38
C VAL A 288 -12.83 -30.79 -9.31
N ARG A 289 -12.86 -30.43 -10.61
CA ARG A 289 -12.02 -31.06 -11.65
C ARG A 289 -10.82 -30.17 -11.98
N ILE A 290 -10.95 -29.34 -13.00
CA ILE A 290 -9.91 -28.41 -13.45
C ILE A 290 -10.34 -27.02 -13.04
N VAL A 291 -9.48 -26.34 -12.27
CA VAL A 291 -9.66 -24.95 -11.87
C VAL A 291 -9.11 -24.04 -12.96
N LYS A 292 -9.95 -23.12 -13.41
CA LYS A 292 -9.63 -22.04 -14.35
C LYS A 292 -9.71 -20.66 -13.71
N THR A 293 -10.54 -20.52 -12.68
CA THR A 293 -10.78 -19.27 -11.97
C THR A 293 -10.71 -19.51 -10.47
N PRO A 294 -10.34 -18.50 -9.65
CA PRO A 294 -10.22 -18.65 -8.20
C PRO A 294 -11.50 -19.17 -7.52
N GLY A 295 -12.67 -18.70 -7.98
CA GLY A 295 -13.96 -19.10 -7.39
C GLY A 295 -14.30 -20.58 -7.57
N GLU A 296 -13.75 -21.27 -8.60
CA GLU A 296 -13.97 -22.70 -8.80
C GLU A 296 -13.34 -23.58 -7.71
N VAL A 297 -12.43 -23.02 -6.91
CA VAL A 297 -11.82 -23.66 -5.73
C VAL A 297 -12.14 -22.86 -4.46
N ASN A 298 -13.23 -22.08 -4.45
CA ASN A 298 -13.69 -21.34 -3.27
C ASN A 298 -12.68 -20.27 -2.78
N LEU A 299 -11.88 -19.71 -3.69
CA LEU A 299 -11.03 -18.56 -3.40
C LEU A 299 -11.69 -17.27 -3.92
N MET A 300 -11.77 -16.27 -3.05
CA MET A 300 -12.21 -14.93 -3.38
C MET A 300 -11.02 -13.96 -3.31
N ILE A 301 -10.85 -13.19 -4.39
CA ILE A 301 -9.91 -12.08 -4.43
C ILE A 301 -10.71 -10.80 -4.33
N ASP A 302 -10.35 -9.92 -3.41
CA ASP A 302 -11.05 -8.66 -3.21
C ASP A 302 -11.15 -7.86 -4.53
N PRO A 303 -12.32 -7.25 -4.84
CA PRO A 303 -12.48 -6.44 -6.06
C PRO A 303 -11.43 -5.34 -6.21
N ILE A 304 -10.93 -4.79 -5.10
CA ILE A 304 -9.85 -3.80 -5.11
C ILE A 304 -8.56 -4.42 -5.63
N ALA A 305 -8.15 -5.58 -5.09
CA ALA A 305 -6.99 -6.33 -5.56
C ALA A 305 -7.13 -6.74 -7.03
N GLN A 306 -8.31 -7.22 -7.46
CA GLN A 306 -8.53 -7.58 -8.86
C GLN A 306 -8.33 -6.40 -9.82
N ARG A 307 -8.88 -5.23 -9.47
CA ARG A 307 -8.68 -4.01 -10.26
C ARG A 307 -7.22 -3.59 -10.28
N TYR A 308 -6.54 -3.63 -9.15
CA TYR A 308 -5.12 -3.32 -9.03
C TYR A 308 -4.25 -4.21 -9.90
N VAL A 309 -4.42 -5.54 -9.80
CA VAL A 309 -3.65 -6.52 -10.58
C VAL A 309 -3.87 -6.29 -12.07
N THR A 310 -5.13 -6.05 -12.48
CA THR A 310 -5.48 -5.80 -13.88
C THR A 310 -4.92 -4.47 -14.39
N SER A 311 -5.02 -3.38 -13.63
CA SER A 311 -4.52 -2.06 -14.03
C SER A 311 -2.99 -2.03 -14.18
N HIS A 312 -2.29 -2.84 -13.39
CA HIS A 312 -0.83 -2.97 -13.44
C HIS A 312 -0.34 -4.06 -14.41
N LYS A 313 -1.23 -4.61 -15.25
CA LYS A 313 -0.93 -5.68 -16.23
C LYS A 313 -0.28 -6.91 -15.57
N LYS A 314 -0.61 -7.17 -14.31
CA LYS A 314 -0.19 -8.34 -13.54
C LYS A 314 -1.17 -9.49 -13.77
N LYS A 315 -0.84 -10.68 -13.29
CA LYS A 315 -1.61 -11.90 -13.55
C LYS A 315 -2.20 -12.49 -12.28
N ILE A 316 -3.41 -13.02 -12.42
CA ILE A 316 -4.03 -13.95 -11.48
C ILE A 316 -3.97 -15.33 -12.14
N ASP A 317 -3.05 -16.17 -11.70
CA ASP A 317 -2.84 -17.51 -12.23
C ASP A 317 -3.14 -18.57 -11.17
N ILE A 318 -4.42 -18.76 -10.91
CA ILE A 318 -4.95 -19.79 -10.01
C ILE A 318 -5.61 -20.85 -10.89
N ARG A 319 -4.79 -21.72 -11.48
CA ARG A 319 -5.23 -22.79 -12.38
C ARG A 319 -4.61 -24.12 -11.99
N GLY A 320 -5.27 -25.21 -12.34
CA GLY A 320 -4.70 -26.54 -12.19
C GLY A 320 -5.73 -27.66 -12.04
N PRO A 321 -5.35 -28.90 -12.34
CA PRO A 321 -6.18 -30.07 -12.10
C PRO A 321 -6.17 -30.48 -10.61
N ILE A 322 -7.31 -30.28 -9.93
CA ILE A 322 -7.53 -30.70 -8.53
C ILE A 322 -8.11 -32.10 -8.46
N PHE A 323 -9.07 -32.45 -9.33
CA PHE A 323 -9.73 -33.77 -9.38
C PHE A 323 -9.91 -34.39 -7.98
N THR A 324 -10.69 -33.74 -7.13
CA THR A 324 -10.99 -34.22 -5.78
C THR A 324 -12.48 -34.20 -5.57
N THR A 325 -12.99 -35.27 -4.93
CA THR A 325 -14.41 -35.45 -4.70
C THR A 325 -14.65 -35.79 -3.23
N VAL A 326 -15.60 -35.09 -2.63
CA VAL A 326 -16.10 -35.36 -1.28
C VAL A 326 -17.55 -35.82 -1.39
N GLN A 327 -17.85 -36.92 -0.73
CA GLN A 327 -19.20 -37.46 -0.62
C GLN A 327 -19.60 -37.56 0.85
N MET A 328 -20.74 -36.99 1.19
CA MET A 328 -21.38 -37.21 2.49
C MET A 328 -22.61 -38.11 2.33
N ARG A 329 -22.82 -39.00 3.31
CA ARG A 329 -24.03 -39.82 3.44
C ARG A 329 -24.52 -39.80 4.89
N VAL A 330 -25.84 -39.61 5.06
CA VAL A 330 -26.52 -39.82 6.34
C VAL A 330 -26.67 -41.33 6.59
N LYS A 331 -26.35 -41.76 7.80
CA LYS A 331 -26.49 -43.15 8.28
C LYS A 331 -27.86 -43.42 8.87
#